data_AF-A0A2A5C699-F1
#
_entry.id   AF-A0A2A5C699-F1
#
_cell.length_a   1.000
_cell.length_b   1.000
_cell.length_c   1.000
_cell.angle_alpha   90.00
_cell.angle_beta   90.00
_cell.angle_gamma   90.00
#
_symmetry.space_group_name_H-M   'P 1'
#
loop_
_entity.id
_entity.type
_entity.pdbx_description
1 polymer ?
#
loop_
_entity_poly.entity_id
_entity_poly.type
_entity_poly.pdbx_seq_one_letter_code
_entity_poly.pdbx_strand_id
1 'polypeptide(L)'
;MQESTKNALGGLPDKWMRAGFRFERKANTQEENDFLNEIDFYLQDEFLKGKGFFKLPNDAAEMQNLGQKPYGPGTQTLYKYKSRYTPANQCISDRYFSHTKNQDGYLLTWTHPDSEQKKRPMVLCVHGFHMGQPQRAKDMFKVRKLFSMGMDVSLFIQPHHWRR
;
A
#
# COMPACT_ATOMS: atom_id res chain seq x y z
N MET A 1 0.74 34.35 -16.39
CA MET A 1 -0.74 34.28 -16.21
C MET A 1 -1.39 32.96 -16.67
N GLN A 2 -0.72 32.07 -17.41
CA GLN A 2 -1.31 30.79 -17.89
C GLN A 2 -1.07 29.56 -16.98
N GLU A 3 -0.19 29.64 -15.97
CA GLU A 3 0.07 28.53 -15.04
C GLU A 3 -1.00 28.36 -13.94
N SER A 4 -1.64 29.47 -13.54
CA SER A 4 -2.67 29.48 -12.48
C SER A 4 -3.90 28.64 -12.84
N THR A 5 -4.32 28.66 -14.11
CA THR A 5 -5.49 27.91 -14.61
C THR A 5 -5.22 26.40 -14.76
N LYS A 6 -3.99 25.99 -15.11
CA LYS A 6 -3.61 24.57 -15.16
C LYS A 6 -3.55 23.94 -13.76
N ASN A 7 -3.02 24.68 -12.78
CA ASN A 7 -3.01 24.23 -11.38
C ASN A 7 -4.42 24.16 -10.78
N ALA A 8 -5.33 25.06 -11.17
CA ALA A 8 -6.71 25.04 -10.72
C ALA A 8 -7.49 23.80 -11.23
N LEU A 9 -7.24 23.37 -12.47
CA LEU A 9 -7.83 22.18 -13.07
C LEU A 9 -7.20 20.88 -12.55
N GLY A 10 -5.88 20.86 -12.33
CA GLY A 10 -5.17 19.72 -11.73
C GLY A 10 -5.58 19.43 -10.28
N GLY A 11 -6.06 20.45 -9.55
CA GLY A 11 -6.57 20.31 -8.19
C GLY A 11 -8.06 19.93 -8.08
N LEU A 12 -8.79 19.80 -9.18
CA LEU A 12 -10.20 19.38 -9.15
C LEU A 12 -10.40 17.97 -8.56
N PRO A 13 -9.61 16.94 -8.96
CA PRO A 13 -9.70 15.61 -8.34
C PRO A 13 -9.49 15.67 -6.82
N ASP A 14 -8.50 16.44 -6.35
CA ASP A 14 -8.21 16.60 -4.92
C ASP A 14 -9.33 17.34 -4.18
N LYS A 15 -9.97 18.34 -4.80
CA LYS A 15 -11.13 19.05 -4.23
C LYS A 15 -12.35 18.14 -4.12
N TRP A 16 -12.61 17.32 -5.14
CA TRP A 16 -13.69 16.33 -5.13
C TRP A 16 -13.45 15.26 -4.07
N MET A 17 -12.23 14.74 -3.98
CA MET A 17 -11.83 13.82 -2.91
C MET A 17 -12.02 14.50 -1.54
N ARG A 18 -11.47 15.69 -1.30
CA ARG A 18 -11.64 16.43 -0.03
C ARG A 18 -13.10 16.67 0.36
N ALA A 19 -13.97 16.96 -0.61
CA ALA A 19 -15.40 17.18 -0.35
C ALA A 19 -16.14 15.88 0.04
N GLY A 20 -15.85 14.77 -0.64
CA GLY A 20 -16.39 13.45 -0.30
C GLY A 20 -15.93 12.94 1.08
N PHE A 21 -14.73 13.32 1.52
CA PHE A 21 -14.14 12.87 2.80
C PHE A 21 -14.43 13.76 4.01
N ARG A 22 -15.17 14.87 3.87
CA ARG A 22 -15.56 15.71 5.03
C ARG A 22 -16.42 14.96 6.05
N PHE A 23 -17.15 13.93 5.61
CA PHE A 23 -18.05 13.16 6.48
C PHE A 23 -17.36 12.06 7.30
N GLU A 24 -16.09 11.74 7.04
CA GLU A 24 -15.35 10.67 7.76
C GLU A 24 -14.19 11.16 8.63
N ARG A 25 -13.82 12.45 8.57
CA ARG A 25 -12.70 12.97 9.36
C ARG A 25 -13.14 13.27 10.79
N LYS A 26 -12.71 12.44 11.74
CA LYS A 26 -12.61 12.86 13.15
C LYS A 26 -11.77 14.15 13.21
N ALA A 27 -12.18 15.08 14.07
CA ALA A 27 -11.43 16.31 14.31
C ALA A 27 -9.97 15.95 14.63
N ASN A 28 -9.03 16.49 13.85
CA ASN A 28 -7.61 16.32 14.11
C ASN A 28 -7.27 17.29 15.25
N THR A 29 -6.99 16.78 16.44
CA THR A 29 -6.61 17.57 17.62
C THR A 29 -5.13 17.97 17.60
N GLN A 30 -4.43 17.74 16.50
CA GLN A 30 -3.03 18.10 16.35
C GLN A 30 -2.90 19.62 16.24
N GLU A 31 -2.04 20.21 17.07
CA GLU A 31 -1.75 21.63 16.98
C GLU A 31 -1.07 21.94 15.64
N GLU A 32 -1.41 23.10 15.05
CA GLU A 32 -0.91 23.50 13.73
C GLU A 32 0.62 23.50 13.66
N ASN A 33 1.28 23.94 14.74
CA ASN A 33 2.74 23.95 14.85
C ASN A 33 3.35 22.55 14.79
N ASP A 34 2.74 21.55 15.42
CA ASP A 34 3.21 20.16 15.35
C ASP A 34 3.10 19.60 13.93
N PHE A 35 2.02 19.94 13.24
CA PHE A 35 1.82 19.54 11.85
C PHE A 35 2.85 20.18 10.90
N LEU A 36 3.15 21.48 11.09
CA LEU A 36 4.17 22.17 10.30
C LEU A 36 5.56 21.60 10.56
N ASN A 37 5.92 21.35 11.83
CA ASN A 37 7.18 20.72 12.20
C ASN A 37 7.35 19.32 11.58
N GLU A 38 6.27 18.54 11.49
CA GLU A 38 6.29 17.23 10.82
C GLU A 38 6.54 17.35 9.30
N ILE A 39 6.03 18.40 8.66
CA ILE A 39 6.23 18.67 7.23
C ILE A 39 7.65 19.15 6.97
N ASP A 40 8.17 20.06 7.80
CA ASP A 40 9.48 20.70 7.62
C ASP A 40 10.62 19.67 7.59
N PHE A 41 10.48 18.55 8.32
CA PHE A 41 11.40 17.42 8.24
C PHE A 41 11.61 16.92 6.79
N TYR A 42 10.56 16.88 5.98
CA TYR A 42 10.62 16.39 4.60
C TYR A 42 11.06 17.45 3.58
N LEU A 43 11.25 18.70 4.01
CA LEU A 43 11.82 19.76 3.18
C LEU A 43 13.36 19.71 3.14
N GLN A 44 13.98 18.77 3.85
CA GLN A 44 15.42 18.52 3.80
C GLN A 44 15.86 18.03 2.41
N ASP A 45 17.04 18.45 2.00
CA ASP A 45 17.63 18.26 0.66
C ASP A 45 17.59 16.80 0.17
N GLU A 46 17.85 15.85 1.07
CA GLU A 46 17.81 14.43 0.80
C GLU A 46 16.43 13.88 0.39
N PHE A 47 15.35 14.36 1.01
CA PHE A 47 13.99 13.95 0.66
C PHE A 47 13.53 14.61 -0.63
N LEU A 48 13.93 15.88 -0.84
CA LEU A 48 13.74 16.57 -2.13
C LEU A 48 14.48 15.86 -3.28
N LYS A 49 15.61 15.20 -2.98
CA LYS A 49 16.38 14.36 -3.92
C LYS A 49 15.89 12.89 -3.98
N GLY A 50 14.79 12.56 -3.33
CA GLY A 50 14.13 11.26 -3.46
C GLY A 50 14.48 10.21 -2.40
N LYS A 51 15.02 10.59 -1.24
CA LYS A 51 15.13 9.68 -0.10
C LYS A 51 13.75 9.13 0.28
N GLY A 52 13.70 7.82 0.56
CA GLY A 52 12.46 7.15 0.93
C GLY A 52 11.89 7.63 2.27
N PHE A 53 10.56 7.76 2.34
CA PHE A 53 9.83 8.13 3.55
C PHE A 53 9.88 7.05 4.65
N PHE A 54 10.13 5.81 4.25
CA PHE A 54 10.28 4.67 5.14
C PHE A 54 11.66 4.06 5.01
N LYS A 55 12.22 3.62 6.12
CA LYS A 55 13.34 2.69 6.15
C LYS A 55 12.77 1.29 6.04
N LEU A 56 13.32 0.52 5.11
CA LEU A 56 12.98 -0.89 4.90
C LEU A 56 14.22 -1.74 5.21
N PRO A 57 14.05 -2.91 5.85
CA PRO A 57 15.13 -3.87 6.00
C PRO A 57 15.49 -4.50 4.65
N ASN A 58 16.74 -4.95 4.51
CA ASN A 58 17.26 -5.54 3.27
C ASN A 58 16.82 -6.99 3.05
N ASP A 59 16.41 -7.66 4.13
CA ASP A 59 16.12 -9.10 4.12
C ASP A 59 14.65 -9.35 3.84
N ALA A 60 14.29 -10.49 3.25
CA ALA A 60 12.90 -10.89 3.08
C ALA A 60 12.20 -11.08 4.44
N ALA A 61 10.91 -10.75 4.51
CA ALA A 61 10.14 -10.97 5.73
C ALA A 61 9.77 -12.46 5.85
N GLU A 62 9.82 -13.00 7.06
CA GLU A 62 9.18 -14.27 7.35
C GLU A 62 7.67 -14.16 7.16
N MET A 63 7.09 -15.13 6.45
CA MET A 63 5.68 -15.15 6.10
C MET A 63 4.98 -16.33 6.75
N GLN A 64 3.86 -16.05 7.41
CA GLN A 64 2.93 -17.05 7.92
C GLN A 64 1.82 -17.29 6.88
N ASN A 65 1.62 -18.54 6.48
CA ASN A 65 0.45 -18.93 5.69
C ASN A 65 -0.79 -18.95 6.59
N LEU A 66 -1.78 -18.10 6.30
CA LEU A 66 -3.04 -18.01 7.04
C LEU A 66 -4.15 -18.87 6.45
N GLY A 67 -3.93 -19.48 5.28
CA GLY A 67 -4.88 -20.34 4.63
C GLY A 67 -4.76 -20.32 3.11
N GLN A 68 -5.25 -21.39 2.52
CA GLN A 68 -5.23 -21.64 1.09
C GLN A 68 -6.60 -22.11 0.63
N LYS A 69 -6.97 -21.76 -0.61
CA LYS A 69 -8.18 -22.25 -1.25
C LYS A 69 -7.96 -22.49 -2.74
N PRO A 70 -8.75 -23.37 -3.37
CA PRO A 70 -8.70 -23.57 -4.81
C PRO A 70 -8.98 -22.28 -5.60
N TYR A 71 -8.29 -22.10 -6.73
CA TYR A 71 -8.52 -21.02 -7.69
C TYR A 71 -8.32 -21.50 -9.13
N GLY A 72 -9.41 -21.92 -9.78
CA GLY A 72 -9.34 -22.55 -11.09
C GLY A 72 -8.42 -23.79 -11.04
N PRO A 73 -7.42 -23.92 -11.92
CA PRO A 73 -6.46 -25.02 -11.89
C PRO A 73 -5.37 -24.88 -10.81
N GLY A 74 -5.29 -23.72 -10.14
CA GLY A 74 -4.26 -23.41 -9.16
C GLY A 74 -4.82 -23.13 -7.78
N THR A 75 -4.05 -22.41 -6.98
CA THR A 75 -4.37 -22.14 -5.58
C THR A 75 -4.21 -20.68 -5.25
N GLN A 76 -5.11 -20.17 -4.42
CA GLN A 76 -4.99 -18.86 -3.80
C GLN A 76 -4.52 -19.03 -2.35
N THR A 77 -3.42 -18.39 -1.97
CA THR A 77 -2.86 -18.44 -0.61
C THR A 77 -2.80 -17.05 0.00
N LEU A 78 -3.24 -16.91 1.25
CA LEU A 78 -3.11 -15.69 2.03
C LEU A 78 -1.92 -15.81 2.98
N TYR A 79 -0.93 -14.94 2.81
CA TYR A 79 0.19 -14.80 3.72
C TYR A 79 0.05 -13.56 4.59
N LYS A 80 0.60 -13.64 5.79
CA LYS A 80 0.78 -12.55 6.74
C LYS A 80 2.25 -12.42 7.09
N TYR A 81 2.74 -11.21 7.23
CA TYR A 81 4.10 -10.93 7.68
C TYR A 81 4.09 -9.73 8.62
N LYS A 82 5.13 -9.60 9.45
CA LYS A 82 5.29 -8.41 10.29
C LYS A 82 5.68 -7.22 9.43
N SER A 83 4.93 -6.13 9.53
CA SER A 83 5.28 -4.86 8.91
C SER A 83 6.60 -4.38 9.49
N ARG A 84 7.58 -4.10 8.63
CA ARG A 84 8.92 -3.62 9.03
C ARG A 84 9.18 -2.20 8.50
N TYR A 85 8.10 -1.47 8.22
CA TYR A 85 8.18 -0.07 7.80
C TYR A 85 8.47 0.79 9.02
N THR A 86 9.62 1.46 9.03
CA THR A 86 9.95 2.46 10.05
C THR A 86 9.91 3.84 9.42
N PRO A 87 9.11 4.79 9.94
CA PRO A 87 9.08 6.15 9.38
C PRO A 87 10.46 6.80 9.50
N ALA A 88 10.85 7.55 8.47
CA ALA A 88 12.09 8.30 8.52
C ALA A 88 12.00 9.48 9.50
N ASN A 89 10.85 10.17 9.53
CA ASN A 89 10.55 11.22 10.50
C ASN A 89 10.25 10.62 11.87
N GLN A 90 11.09 10.89 12.86
CA GLN A 90 10.93 10.36 14.21
C GLN A 90 9.78 11.02 14.99
N CYS A 91 9.40 12.25 14.65
CA CYS A 91 8.30 12.97 15.32
C CYS A 91 6.95 12.26 15.15
N ILE A 92 6.80 11.42 14.12
CA ILE A 92 5.57 10.66 13.86
C ILE A 92 5.66 9.19 14.28
N SER A 93 6.79 8.72 14.79
CA SER A 93 7.02 7.30 15.09
C SER A 93 5.98 6.74 16.05
N ASP A 94 5.77 7.39 17.19
CA ASP A 94 4.84 6.90 18.23
C ASP A 94 3.41 6.83 17.69
N ARG A 95 2.97 7.88 16.99
CA ARG A 95 1.65 7.91 16.35
C ARG A 95 1.52 6.82 15.30
N TYR A 96 2.54 6.61 14.46
CA TYR A 96 2.57 5.54 13.47
C TYR A 96 2.42 4.15 14.12
N PHE A 97 3.22 3.85 15.15
CA PHE A 97 3.23 2.54 15.81
C PHE A 97 2.03 2.29 16.73
N SER A 98 1.34 3.34 17.18
CA SER A 98 0.08 3.24 17.93
C SER A 98 -1.03 2.52 17.15
N HIS A 99 -0.93 2.49 15.81
CA HIS A 99 -1.87 1.77 14.97
C HIS A 99 -1.49 0.28 14.85
N THR A 100 -1.82 -0.49 15.88
CA THR A 100 -1.50 -1.93 15.99
C THR A 100 -1.92 -2.77 14.78
N LYS A 101 -3.02 -2.38 14.13
CA LYS A 101 -3.54 -3.01 12.90
C LYS A 101 -2.63 -2.90 11.68
N ASN A 102 -1.59 -2.06 11.73
CA ASN A 102 -0.63 -1.85 10.64
C ASN A 102 0.74 -2.46 10.92
N GLN A 103 0.87 -3.15 12.06
CA GLN A 103 2.07 -3.90 12.40
C GLN A 103 2.16 -5.22 11.62
N ASP A 104 1.13 -5.55 10.85
CA ASP A 104 1.09 -6.72 9.98
C ASP A 104 0.78 -6.28 8.54
N GLY A 105 1.47 -6.88 7.58
CA GLY A 105 1.16 -6.80 6.16
C GLY A 105 0.63 -8.12 5.64
N TYR A 106 -0.02 -8.07 4.48
CA TYR A 106 -0.64 -9.24 3.86
C TYR A 106 -0.28 -9.36 2.39
N LEU A 107 -0.17 -10.60 1.94
CA LEU A 107 0.08 -10.96 0.55
C LEU A 107 -0.95 -11.99 0.13
N LEU A 108 -1.64 -11.73 -0.99
CA LEU A 108 -2.56 -12.69 -1.58
C LEU A 108 -1.94 -13.21 -2.88
N THR A 109 -1.63 -14.49 -2.92
CA THR A 109 -0.92 -15.12 -4.05
C THR A 109 -1.84 -16.06 -4.79
N TRP A 110 -1.66 -16.17 -6.10
CA TRP A 110 -2.29 -17.15 -6.98
C TRP A 110 -1.19 -17.87 -7.74
N THR A 111 -1.09 -19.17 -7.52
CA THR A 111 -0.02 -20.01 -8.07
C THR A 111 -0.58 -21.18 -8.85
N HIS A 112 0.08 -21.51 -9.97
CA HIS A 112 -0.21 -22.73 -10.73
C HIS A 112 0.42 -23.96 -10.06
N PRO A 113 -0.15 -25.17 -10.24
CA PRO A 113 0.37 -26.40 -9.62
C PRO A 113 1.76 -26.80 -10.14
N ASP A 114 2.13 -26.34 -11.33
CA ASP A 114 3.40 -26.63 -12.00
C ASP A 114 4.38 -25.43 -12.00
N SER A 115 4.17 -24.47 -11.11
CA SER A 115 4.87 -23.17 -11.15
C SER A 115 6.38 -23.30 -11.01
N GLU A 116 6.85 -24.07 -10.02
CA GLU A 116 8.29 -24.29 -9.78
C GLU A 116 8.94 -25.07 -10.94
N GLN A 117 8.26 -26.11 -11.44
CA GLN A 117 8.78 -26.95 -12.52
C GLN A 117 8.91 -26.18 -13.83
N LYS A 118 7.92 -25.32 -14.15
CA LYS A 118 7.92 -24.51 -15.37
C LYS A 118 8.57 -23.14 -15.20
N LYS A 119 9.04 -22.80 -14.00
CA LYS A 119 9.62 -21.49 -13.65
C LYS A 119 8.73 -20.34 -14.13
N ARG A 120 7.44 -20.40 -13.79
CA ARG A 120 6.47 -19.38 -14.25
C ARG A 120 6.84 -18.01 -13.67
N PRO A 121 6.71 -16.92 -14.45
CA PRO A 121 6.95 -15.59 -13.94
C PRO A 121 5.90 -15.23 -12.88
N MET A 122 6.34 -14.56 -11.82
CA MET A 122 5.49 -13.98 -10.80
C MET A 122 5.28 -12.49 -11.06
N VAL A 123 4.03 -12.06 -11.17
CA VAL A 123 3.65 -10.64 -11.24
C VAL A 123 3.30 -10.14 -9.84
N LEU A 124 4.11 -9.21 -9.32
CA LEU A 124 3.81 -8.50 -8.08
C LEU A 124 2.93 -7.28 -8.36
N CYS A 125 1.70 -7.31 -7.90
CA CYS A 125 0.74 -6.21 -7.97
C CYS A 125 0.79 -5.36 -6.70
N VAL A 126 1.19 -4.10 -6.83
CA VAL A 126 1.23 -3.12 -5.74
C VAL A 126 0.20 -2.03 -6.02
N HIS A 127 -0.86 -1.96 -5.21
CA HIS A 127 -1.89 -0.95 -5.39
C HIS A 127 -1.49 0.43 -4.87
N GLY A 128 -2.16 1.47 -5.35
CA GLY A 128 -2.05 2.83 -4.84
C GLY A 128 -2.91 3.07 -3.59
N PHE A 129 -2.89 4.32 -3.15
CA PHE A 129 -3.58 4.83 -1.97
C PHE A 129 -5.11 4.62 -2.03
N HIS A 130 -5.74 4.34 -0.88
CA HIS A 130 -7.19 4.14 -0.72
C HIS A 130 -7.81 2.94 -1.46
N MET A 131 -6.99 1.98 -1.88
CA MET A 131 -7.49 0.69 -2.35
C MET A 131 -7.89 -0.18 -1.17
N GLY A 132 -9.15 -0.06 -0.75
CA GLY A 132 -9.69 -0.75 0.44
C GLY A 132 -9.62 -2.28 0.39
N GLN A 133 -10.74 -2.95 0.05
CA GLN A 133 -10.81 -4.41 0.10
C GLN A 133 -9.99 -5.07 -1.03
N PRO A 134 -9.24 -6.18 -0.78
CA PRO A 134 -8.40 -6.86 -1.78
C PRO A 134 -9.14 -7.28 -3.04
N GLN A 135 -10.46 -7.51 -2.93
CA GLN A 135 -11.29 -7.85 -4.07
C GLN A 135 -11.28 -6.74 -5.15
N ARG A 136 -11.32 -5.46 -4.75
CA ARG A 136 -11.20 -4.33 -5.69
C ARG A 136 -9.85 -4.33 -6.39
N ALA A 137 -8.77 -4.59 -5.64
CA ALA A 137 -7.43 -4.66 -6.19
C ALA A 137 -7.26 -5.82 -7.17
N LYS A 138 -7.82 -6.99 -6.85
CA LYS A 138 -7.83 -8.16 -7.72
C LYS A 138 -8.45 -7.85 -9.09
N ASP A 139 -9.56 -7.12 -9.10
CA ASP A 139 -10.28 -6.80 -10.32
C ASP A 139 -9.56 -5.69 -11.12
N MET A 140 -9.05 -4.65 -10.45
CA MET A 140 -8.26 -3.58 -11.06
C MET A 140 -7.02 -4.12 -11.79
N PHE A 141 -6.25 -5.00 -11.14
CA PHE A 141 -5.08 -5.62 -11.73
C PHE A 141 -5.40 -6.73 -12.73
N LYS A 142 -6.69 -7.08 -12.90
CA LYS A 142 -7.15 -8.16 -13.77
C LYS A 142 -6.42 -9.47 -13.46
N VAL A 143 -6.30 -9.81 -12.17
CA VAL A 143 -5.56 -11.00 -11.69
C VAL A 143 -6.00 -12.26 -12.43
N ARG A 144 -7.31 -12.45 -12.66
CA ARG A 144 -7.83 -13.59 -13.44
C ARG A 144 -7.22 -13.66 -14.85
N LYS A 145 -7.10 -12.52 -15.53
CA LYS A 145 -6.51 -12.45 -16.88
C LYS A 145 -5.03 -12.78 -16.83
N LEU A 146 -4.28 -12.17 -15.92
CA LEU A 146 -2.85 -12.46 -15.73
C LEU A 146 -2.61 -13.95 -15.45
N PHE A 147 -3.40 -14.52 -14.54
CA PHE A 147 -3.33 -15.93 -14.21
C PHE A 147 -3.65 -16.82 -15.42
N SER A 148 -4.71 -16.52 -16.18
CA SER A 148 -5.06 -17.27 -17.39
C SER A 148 -4.00 -17.18 -18.51
N MET A 149 -3.15 -16.16 -18.50
CA MET A 149 -2.01 -16.03 -19.41
C MET A 149 -0.79 -16.86 -18.96
N GLY A 150 -0.93 -17.65 -17.87
CA GLY A 150 0.11 -18.56 -17.38
C GLY A 150 1.10 -17.94 -16.40
N MET A 151 0.82 -16.75 -15.89
CA MET A 151 1.62 -16.05 -14.87
C MET A 151 1.10 -16.39 -13.47
N ASP A 152 2.02 -16.54 -12.52
CA ASP A 152 1.65 -16.47 -11.10
C ASP A 152 1.47 -15.01 -10.71
N VAL A 153 0.63 -14.75 -9.70
CA VAL A 153 0.28 -13.39 -9.33
C VAL A 153 0.36 -13.24 -7.81
N SER A 154 0.96 -12.15 -7.34
CA SER A 154 1.02 -11.80 -5.93
C SER A 154 0.49 -10.40 -5.75
N LEU A 155 -0.56 -10.23 -4.96
CA LEU A 155 -1.13 -8.95 -4.61
C LEU A 155 -0.59 -8.53 -3.24
N PHE A 156 0.24 -7.48 -3.24
CA PHE A 156 0.72 -6.82 -2.04
C PHE A 156 -0.38 -5.91 -1.48
N ILE A 157 -0.83 -6.22 -0.27
CA ILE A 157 -1.82 -5.42 0.44
C ILE A 157 -1.05 -4.48 1.36
N GLN A 158 -1.04 -3.20 1.01
CA GLN A 158 -0.28 -2.21 1.75
C GLN A 158 -0.79 -2.10 3.20
N PRO A 159 0.09 -1.84 4.17
CA PRO A 159 -0.34 -1.49 5.53
C PRO A 159 -1.38 -0.35 5.49
N HIS A 160 -2.30 -0.30 6.46
CA HIS A 160 -3.43 0.64 6.56
C HIS A 160 -4.61 0.43 5.61
N HIS A 161 -4.61 -0.57 4.73
CA HIS A 161 -5.66 -0.71 3.70
C HIS A 161 -6.71 -1.81 3.98
N TRP A 162 -6.34 -2.93 4.60
CA TRP A 162 -7.23 -4.07 4.84
C TRP A 162 -7.00 -4.74 6.20
N ARG A 163 -8.03 -5.39 6.75
CA ARG A 163 -8.04 -6.01 8.10
C ARG A 163 -7.56 -5.06 9.22
N ARG A 164 -8.09 -3.84 9.14
CA ARG A 164 -7.99 -2.76 10.12
C ARG A 164 -9.13 -2.80 11.13
#